data_AF-A0AAD8BZ74-F1
#
_entry.id   AF-A0AAD8BZ74-F1
#
_cell.length_a   1.000
_cell.length_b   1.000
_cell.length_c   1.000
_cell.angle_alpha   90.00
_cell.angle_beta   90.00
_cell.angle_gamma   90.00
#
_symmetry.space_group_name_H-M   'P 1'
#
loop_
_entity.id
_entity.type
_entity.pdbx_description
1 polymer ?
#
loop_
_entity_poly.entity_id
_entity_poly.type
_entity_poly.pdbx_seq_one_letter_code
_entity_poly.pdbx_strand_id
1 'polypeptide(L)'
;GNLSVGNVLLTLAWDAKKTADSAARVRWSENNENNYRVGYEGKVDLQCVAAGNGYLYYKDHLSILGKEEVSPCELQVGDLVRCCYDADLVKLLQKNHGGWVDAMTE
;
A
#
# COMPACT_ATOMS: atom_id res chain seq x y z
N GLY A 1 -26.06 -5.29 23.49
CA GLY A 1 -26.93 -4.30 22.80
C GLY A 1 -26.77 -4.51 21.31
N ASN A 2 -27.85 -4.38 20.53
CA ASN A 2 -27.73 -4.42 19.07
C ASN A 2 -26.78 -3.31 18.63
N LEU A 3 -25.67 -3.67 17.98
CA LEU A 3 -24.75 -2.72 17.40
C LEU A 3 -25.40 -2.17 16.12
N SER A 4 -25.47 -0.84 16.01
CA SER A 4 -25.89 -0.17 14.79
C SER A 4 -24.93 -0.54 13.65
N VAL A 5 -25.46 -0.78 12.45
CA VAL A 5 -24.64 -1.00 11.24
C VAL A 5 -24.53 0.31 10.50
N GLY A 6 -23.31 0.67 10.08
CA GLY A 6 -23.00 1.88 9.33
C GLY A 6 -22.29 1.58 8.03
N ASN A 7 -22.26 2.56 7.12
CA ASN A 7 -21.57 2.46 5.84
C ASN A 7 -20.23 3.19 5.91
N VAL A 8 -19.16 2.52 5.49
CA VAL A 8 -17.86 3.18 5.27
C VAL A 8 -17.98 4.05 4.02
N LEU A 9 -17.65 5.33 4.15
CA LEU A 9 -17.69 6.31 3.05
C LEU A 9 -16.36 6.40 2.32
N LEU A 10 -15.25 6.45 3.07
CA LEU A 10 -13.90 6.54 2.55
C LEU A 10 -12.86 6.08 3.59
N THR A 11 -11.70 5.64 3.10
CA THR A 11 -10.49 5.45 3.91
C THR A 11 -9.67 6.74 3.89
N LEU A 12 -8.98 6.99 5.00
CA LEU A 12 -8.16 8.18 5.20
C LEU A 12 -7.01 7.87 6.16
N ALA A 13 -6.07 8.79 6.24
CA ALA A 13 -5.04 8.76 7.27
C ALA A 13 -5.60 9.23 8.62
N TRP A 14 -5.35 8.47 9.69
CA TRP A 14 -5.58 8.96 11.05
C TRP A 14 -4.60 10.09 11.41
N ASP A 15 -3.32 9.90 11.07
CA ASP A 15 -2.27 10.93 11.08
C ASP A 15 -1.62 10.95 9.70
N ALA A 16 -1.88 12.01 8.93
CA ALA A 16 -1.41 12.19 7.56
C ALA A 16 0.12 12.29 7.44
N LYS A 17 0.85 12.52 8.55
CA LYS A 17 2.32 12.54 8.55
C LYS A 17 2.93 11.16 8.75
N LYS A 18 2.17 10.21 9.31
CA LYS A 18 2.69 8.90 9.73
C LYS A 18 2.13 7.72 8.95
N THR A 19 0.90 7.85 8.48
CA THR A 19 0.15 6.72 7.95
C THR A 19 -0.69 7.13 6.74
N ALA A 20 -0.93 6.18 5.85
CA ALA A 20 -2.00 6.22 4.86
C ALA A 20 -3.02 5.13 5.20
N ASP A 21 -4.28 5.33 4.81
CA ASP A 21 -5.37 4.33 4.92
C ASP A 21 -5.54 3.67 6.30
N SER A 22 -5.21 4.38 7.38
CA SER A 22 -5.21 3.88 8.76
C SER A 22 -6.51 4.19 9.53
N ALA A 23 -7.44 4.88 8.89
CA ALA A 23 -8.74 5.27 9.42
C ALA A 23 -9.86 5.12 8.37
N ALA A 24 -11.09 5.03 8.85
CA ALA A 24 -12.30 4.98 8.02
C ALA A 24 -13.34 5.98 8.54
N ARG A 25 -13.97 6.72 7.62
CA ARG A 25 -15.14 7.56 7.93
C ARG A 25 -16.41 6.74 7.74
N VAL A 26 -17.22 6.62 8.79
CA VAL A 26 -18.45 5.82 8.79
C VAL A 26 -19.66 6.72 8.95
N ARG A 27 -20.70 6.48 8.16
CA ARG A 27 -22.06 7.03 8.34
C ARG A 27 -22.96 6.00 9.00
N TRP A 28 -23.48 6.34 10.17
CA TRP A 28 -24.44 5.53 10.93
C TRP A 28 -25.89 5.91 10.64
N SER A 29 -26.13 7.19 10.36
CA SER A 29 -27.42 7.75 9.93
C SER A 29 -27.20 9.07 9.17
N GLU A 30 -28.26 9.67 8.62
CA GLU A 30 -28.18 10.88 7.77
C GLU A 30 -27.34 12.02 8.36
N ASN A 31 -27.39 12.20 9.67
CA ASN A 31 -26.68 13.28 10.38
C ASN A 31 -25.65 12.76 11.39
N ASN A 32 -25.25 11.49 11.30
CA ASN A 32 -24.28 10.89 12.22
C ASN A 32 -23.15 10.20 11.45
N GLU A 33 -22.01 10.89 11.40
CA GLU A 33 -20.78 10.39 10.83
C GLU A 33 -19.62 10.58 11.82
N ASN A 34 -18.67 9.65 11.81
CA ASN A 34 -17.45 9.81 12.57
C ASN A 34 -16.28 9.00 11.96
N ASN A 35 -15.06 9.28 12.41
CA ASN A 35 -13.85 8.58 12.00
C ASN A 35 -13.43 7.55 13.05
N TYR A 36 -12.94 6.41 12.57
CA TYR A 36 -12.54 5.26 13.40
C TYR A 36 -11.20 4.70 12.92
N ARG A 37 -10.40 4.12 13.83
CA ARG A 37 -9.12 3.51 13.47
C ARG A 37 -9.34 2.15 12.81
N VAL A 38 -8.57 1.90 11.75
CA VAL A 38 -8.50 0.61 11.05
C VAL A 38 -7.05 0.25 10.76
N GLY A 39 -6.21 0.31 11.80
CA GLY A 39 -4.78 -0.04 11.73
C GLY A 39 -3.85 0.99 12.39
N TYR A 40 -4.33 2.21 12.67
CA TYR A 40 -3.52 3.21 13.38
C TYR A 40 -3.11 2.73 14.78
N GLU A 41 -1.82 2.72 15.07
CA GLU A 41 -1.21 2.16 16.30
C GLU A 41 -1.65 0.72 16.60
N GLY A 42 -1.92 -0.06 15.54
CA GLY A 42 -2.37 -1.45 15.66
C GLY A 42 -3.78 -1.61 16.21
N LYS A 43 -4.60 -0.55 16.18
CA LYS A 43 -5.99 -0.57 16.69
C LYS A 43 -6.99 -0.64 15.55
N VAL A 44 -8.02 -1.45 15.75
CA VAL A 44 -9.14 -1.61 14.82
C VAL A 44 -10.43 -1.45 15.61
N ASP A 45 -11.14 -0.34 15.37
CA ASP A 45 -12.33 0.04 16.12
C ASP A 45 -13.63 -0.46 15.47
N LEU A 46 -13.55 -1.00 14.25
CA LEU A 46 -14.71 -1.43 13.45
C LEU A 46 -14.66 -2.94 13.14
N GLN A 47 -15.83 -3.57 13.10
CA GLN A 47 -15.99 -4.95 12.63
C GLN A 47 -16.70 -4.94 11.27
N CYS A 48 -16.11 -5.60 10.27
CA CYS A 48 -16.76 -5.79 8.97
C CYS A 48 -17.87 -6.86 9.09
N VAL A 49 -19.10 -6.49 8.72
CA VAL A 49 -20.26 -7.41 8.67
C VAL A 49 -20.69 -7.75 7.24
N ALA A 50 -20.33 -6.90 6.28
CA ALA A 50 -20.51 -7.11 4.84
C ALA A 50 -19.38 -6.38 4.10
N ALA A 51 -18.65 -7.10 3.25
CA ALA A 51 -17.53 -6.52 2.51
C ALA A 51 -18.03 -5.61 1.38
N GLY A 52 -17.42 -4.43 1.26
CA GLY A 52 -17.55 -3.60 0.07
C GLY A 52 -16.66 -4.09 -1.07
N ASN A 53 -16.84 -3.51 -2.26
CA ASN A 53 -15.95 -3.77 -3.39
C ASN A 53 -14.61 -3.05 -3.17
N GLY A 54 -13.55 -3.83 -2.97
CA GLY A 54 -12.17 -3.34 -2.90
C GLY A 54 -11.51 -3.25 -4.28
N TYR A 55 -10.29 -2.73 -4.30
CA TYR A 55 -9.46 -2.72 -5.51
C TYR A 55 -8.90 -4.11 -5.83
N LEU A 56 -8.58 -4.32 -7.10
CA LEU A 56 -7.82 -5.49 -7.54
C LEU A 56 -6.34 -5.33 -7.18
N TYR A 57 -5.69 -6.43 -6.81
CA TYR A 57 -4.26 -6.49 -6.55
C TYR A 57 -3.69 -7.84 -6.99
N TYR A 58 -2.39 -7.88 -7.27
CA TYR A 58 -1.68 -9.12 -7.58
C TYR A 58 -1.28 -9.81 -6.27
N LYS A 59 -2.04 -10.83 -5.87
CA LYS A 59 -1.84 -11.53 -4.59
C LYS A 59 -0.41 -12.06 -4.42
N ASP A 60 0.17 -12.58 -5.50
CA ASP A 60 1.52 -13.18 -5.49
C ASP A 60 2.65 -12.14 -5.44
N HIS A 61 2.32 -10.85 -5.56
CA HIS A 61 3.29 -9.75 -5.48
C HIS A 61 3.25 -9.01 -4.12
N LEU A 62 2.37 -9.41 -3.19
CA LEU A 62 2.34 -8.83 -1.85
C LEU A 62 3.51 -9.39 -1.02
N SER A 63 4.24 -8.50 -0.34
CA SER A 63 5.28 -8.90 0.61
C SER A 63 4.72 -9.79 1.71
N ILE A 64 5.51 -10.77 2.15
CA ILE A 64 5.07 -11.72 3.17
C ILE A 64 5.36 -11.12 4.55
N LEU A 65 4.30 -10.82 5.32
CA LEU A 65 4.45 -10.27 6.66
C LEU A 65 5.29 -11.20 7.56
N GLY A 66 6.33 -10.65 8.20
CA GLY A 66 7.20 -11.37 9.12
C GLY A 66 8.30 -12.18 8.45
N LYS A 67 8.35 -12.22 7.11
CA LYS A 67 9.53 -12.65 6.38
C LYS A 67 10.40 -11.40 6.17
N GLU A 68 11.63 -11.41 6.67
CA GLU A 68 12.63 -10.49 6.12
C GLU A 68 12.71 -10.82 4.64
N GLU A 69 12.26 -9.88 3.80
CA GLU A 69 12.44 -9.96 2.36
C GLU A 69 13.95 -10.02 2.11
N VAL A 70 14.51 -11.23 2.08
CA VAL A 70 15.64 -11.49 1.19
C VAL A 70 15.02 -11.21 -0.16
N SER A 71 15.27 -10.02 -0.70
CA SER A 71 14.90 -9.68 -2.07
C SER A 71 15.12 -10.93 -2.91
N PRO A 72 14.15 -11.40 -3.72
CA PRO A 72 14.38 -12.55 -4.59
C PRO A 72 15.57 -12.31 -5.53
N CYS A 73 16.03 -11.06 -5.66
CA CYS A 73 17.34 -10.70 -6.16
C CYS A 73 18.46 -11.15 -5.21
N GLU A 74 18.91 -12.38 -5.38
CA GLU A 74 20.16 -12.93 -4.86
C GLU A 74 21.40 -12.33 -5.56
N LEU A 75 21.35 -11.07 -6.01
CA LEU A 75 22.51 -10.44 -6.63
C LEU A 75 23.64 -10.31 -5.61
N GLN A 76 24.78 -10.92 -5.92
CA GLN A 76 25.97 -10.89 -5.10
C GLN A 76 27.05 -10.01 -5.74
N VAL A 77 28.01 -9.59 -4.92
CA VAL A 77 29.18 -8.85 -5.40
C VAL A 77 29.94 -9.74 -6.40
N GLY A 78 30.04 -9.26 -7.64
CA GLY A 78 30.70 -9.97 -8.74
C GLY A 78 29.74 -10.49 -9.81
N ASP A 79 28.42 -10.46 -9.58
CA ASP A 79 27.45 -10.89 -10.58
C ASP A 79 27.41 -9.95 -11.79
N LEU A 80 27.40 -10.55 -12.97
CA LEU A 80 27.19 -9.84 -14.24
C LEU A 80 25.69 -9.79 -14.53
N VAL A 81 25.14 -8.58 -14.58
CA VAL A 81 23.71 -8.36 -14.80
C VAL A 81 23.45 -7.69 -16.14
N ARG A 82 22.21 -7.84 -16.64
CA ARG A 82 21.71 -7.13 -17.81
C ARG A 82 20.36 -6.52 -17.46
N CYS A 83 20.09 -5.33 -17.98
CA CYS A 83 18.75 -4.76 -17.89
C CYS A 83 17.76 -5.51 -18.80
N CYS A 84 16.63 -5.94 -18.26
CA CYS A 84 15.61 -6.70 -19.00
C CYS A 84 14.64 -5.81 -19.80
N TYR A 85 14.79 -4.49 -19.72
CA TYR A 85 13.92 -3.51 -20.34
C TYR A 85 14.70 -2.59 -21.29
N ASP A 86 14.01 -1.97 -22.24
CA ASP A 86 14.60 -0.94 -23.10
C ASP A 86 14.95 0.34 -22.33
N ALA A 87 15.85 1.14 -22.91
CA ALA A 87 16.38 2.33 -22.26
C ALA A 87 15.30 3.37 -21.87
N ASP A 88 14.23 3.49 -22.65
CA ASP A 88 13.18 4.48 -22.39
C ASP A 88 12.34 4.07 -21.18
N LEU A 89 12.00 2.78 -21.07
CA LEU A 89 11.33 2.26 -19.89
C LEU A 89 12.22 2.36 -18.65
N VAL A 90 13.51 2.08 -18.75
CA VAL A 90 14.43 2.18 -17.61
C VAL A 90 14.61 3.61 -17.12
N LYS A 91 14.69 4.59 -18.03
CA LYS A 91 14.70 6.03 -17.68
C LYS A 91 13.49 6.42 -16.83
N LEU A 92 12.32 5.91 -17.18
CA LEU A 92 11.09 6.16 -16.43
C LEU A 92 11.14 5.51 -15.05
N LEU A 93 11.56 4.24 -14.97
CA LEU A 93 11.64 3.47 -13.72
C LEU A 93 12.66 4.07 -12.74
N GLN A 94 13.75 4.63 -13.25
CA GLN A 94 14.80 5.23 -12.44
C GLN A 94 14.46 6.60 -11.84
N LYS A 95 13.30 7.19 -12.20
CA LYS A 95 12.87 8.48 -11.66
C LYS A 95 12.63 8.37 -10.15
N ASN A 96 13.48 9.03 -9.36
CA ASN A 96 13.57 8.95 -7.88
C ASN A 96 14.19 7.66 -7.32
N HIS A 97 14.78 6.81 -8.16
CA HIS A 97 15.45 5.56 -7.79
C HIS A 97 16.95 5.56 -8.20
N GLY A 98 17.59 6.73 -8.15
CA GLY A 98 18.98 6.94 -8.56
C GLY A 98 19.15 7.68 -9.89
N GLY A 99 18.07 7.81 -10.67
CA GLY A 99 18.08 8.56 -11.93
C GLY A 99 18.74 7.81 -13.09
N TRP A 100 18.83 8.49 -14.23
CA TRP A 100 19.46 8.00 -15.46
C TRP A 100 20.53 8.98 -15.91
N VAL A 101 21.68 8.46 -16.36
CA VAL A 101 22.72 9.23 -17.04
C VAL A 101 23.04 8.59 -18.38
N ASP A 102 23.43 9.40 -19.37
CA ASP A 102 23.60 8.92 -20.76
C ASP A 102 24.64 7.81 -20.89
N ALA A 103 25.64 7.74 -20.00
CA ALA A 103 26.60 6.63 -19.96
C ALA A 103 25.98 5.24 -19.69
N MET A 104 24.72 5.16 -19.24
CA MET A 104 24.01 3.90 -18.98
C MET A 104 23.42 3.26 -20.26
N THR A 105 23.51 3.92 -21.42
CA THR A 105 23.12 3.33 -22.72
C THR A 105 24.20 2.42 -23.32
N GLU A 106 25.43 2.45 -22.80
CA GLU A 106 26.58 1.70 -23.34
C GLU A 106 26.70 0.27 -22.79
#